data_AF-A0A9W8M611-F1
#
_entry.id   AF-A0A9W8M611-F1
#
_cell.length_a   1.000
_cell.length_b   1.000
_cell.length_c   1.000
_cell.angle_alpha   90.00
_cell.angle_beta   90.00
_cell.angle_gamma   90.00
#
_symmetry.space_group_name_H-M   'P 1'
#
loop_
_entity.id
_entity.type
_entity.pdbx_description
1 polymer ?
#
loop_
_entity_poly.entity_id
_entity_poly.type
_entity_poly.pdbx_seq_one_letter_code
_entity_poly.pdbx_strand_id
1 'polypeptide(L)'
;MLTTAVVSFNLAQRKAPLLSALAQASAAAPFDVLAVAVQELAPFAEQMRRSHATRLSPAMRCVVAAFDSELAGAATCVAALEHGAVGLAVWVRPSACPAQPPIYAKTALGPLALSSKAAVAVALRFGPSSTSTVAFVSAHLPAGIGPAADFARNRAFRAAATRLHFAGRSLFDCHSVFFAGDLNYRAALSASFADDGLRQAMRCNAAFPAFTEPAVAFRPTYKLLASGTYDPRRSPAWCDRILTYTRHNAAAPRIAAWREARPAPDDSSSLAPASITCLRYWSLPVAGSDHLPVYARFRLDLPRLVNHDPDIPVIADPLRSYYLALGFVADRSVGAVHYVLTDPAALLLLLAVLSATAICLAQGSYTT
;
A
#
# COMPACT_ATOMS: atom_id res chain seq x y z
N MET A 1 -18.75 3.78 8.48
CA MET A 1 -17.88 2.85 9.21
C MET A 1 -17.56 1.71 8.27
N LEU A 2 -16.33 1.21 8.28
CA LEU A 2 -15.88 0.04 7.52
C LEU A 2 -15.13 -0.92 8.43
N THR A 3 -15.32 -2.22 8.24
CA THR A 3 -14.47 -3.27 8.82
C THR A 3 -13.40 -3.63 7.81
N THR A 4 -12.14 -3.35 8.12
CA THR A 4 -11.02 -3.56 7.19
C THR A 4 -10.14 -4.70 7.68
N ALA A 5 -10.00 -5.75 6.89
CA ALA A 5 -9.04 -6.82 7.08
C ALA A 5 -7.79 -6.58 6.22
N VAL A 6 -6.61 -6.83 6.78
CA VAL A 6 -5.33 -6.69 6.09
C VAL A 6 -4.50 -7.94 6.38
N VAL A 7 -3.92 -8.51 5.34
CA VAL A 7 -3.05 -9.68 5.39
C VAL A 7 -1.68 -9.30 4.82
N SER A 8 -0.62 -9.68 5.50
CA SER A 8 0.75 -9.66 4.98
C SER A 8 1.29 -11.08 4.92
N PHE A 9 1.86 -11.48 3.78
CA PHE A 9 2.50 -12.78 3.69
C PHE A 9 3.66 -12.85 2.68
N ASN A 10 4.85 -13.14 3.18
CA ASN A 10 5.97 -13.56 2.34
C ASN A 10 5.77 -15.03 1.92
N LEU A 11 5.54 -15.24 0.62
CA LEU A 11 5.25 -16.55 0.04
C LEU A 11 6.50 -17.42 -0.14
N ALA A 12 7.71 -16.86 -0.03
CA ALA A 12 8.96 -17.56 -0.29
C ALA A 12 8.95 -18.34 -1.63
N GLN A 13 8.29 -17.78 -2.65
CA GLN A 13 8.12 -18.36 -3.99
C GLN A 13 7.28 -19.66 -4.04
N ARG A 14 6.51 -19.95 -2.99
CA ARG A 14 5.67 -21.16 -2.85
C ARG A 14 4.27 -20.94 -3.45
N LYS A 15 3.59 -22.05 -3.82
CA LYS A 15 2.35 -22.07 -4.61
C LYS A 15 1.22 -22.92 -3.98
N ALA A 16 0.33 -23.45 -4.82
CA ALA A 16 -1.13 -23.56 -4.70
C ALA A 16 -1.79 -23.99 -3.37
N PRO A 17 -1.41 -25.07 -2.65
CA PRO A 17 -2.16 -25.45 -1.43
C PRO A 17 -2.10 -24.35 -0.35
N LEU A 18 -1.03 -23.57 -0.35
CA LEU A 18 -0.83 -22.45 0.56
C LEU A 18 -1.86 -21.32 0.36
N LEU A 19 -2.26 -21.06 -0.89
CA LEU A 19 -3.07 -19.88 -1.22
C LEU A 19 -4.55 -20.08 -0.86
N SER A 20 -5.08 -21.30 -1.03
CA SER A 20 -6.44 -21.63 -0.59
C SER A 20 -6.57 -21.57 0.94
N ALA A 21 -5.60 -22.13 1.67
CA ALA A 21 -5.57 -22.04 3.14
C ALA A 21 -5.45 -20.59 3.64
N LEU A 22 -4.64 -19.77 2.95
CA LEU A 22 -4.53 -18.34 3.23
C LEU A 22 -5.86 -17.62 3.01
N ALA A 23 -6.53 -17.87 1.88
CA ALA A 23 -7.81 -17.25 1.56
C ALA A 23 -8.87 -17.58 2.62
N GLN A 24 -9.04 -18.87 2.93
CA GLN A 24 -9.97 -19.36 3.96
C GLN A 24 -9.70 -18.70 5.32
N ALA A 25 -8.44 -18.74 5.78
CA ALA A 25 -8.07 -18.17 7.08
C ALA A 25 -8.27 -16.65 7.13
N SER A 26 -8.07 -15.95 6.00
CA SER A 26 -8.25 -14.50 5.89
C SER A 26 -9.73 -14.10 5.85
N ALA A 27 -10.58 -14.95 5.28
CA ALA A 27 -12.01 -14.74 5.11
C ALA A 27 -12.87 -15.25 6.29
N ALA A 28 -12.27 -15.97 7.25
CA ALA A 28 -12.95 -16.57 8.40
C ALA A 28 -13.73 -15.58 9.29
N ALA A 29 -13.47 -14.28 9.14
CA ALA A 29 -14.12 -13.21 9.86
C ALA A 29 -14.82 -12.22 8.92
N PRO A 30 -15.94 -11.60 9.33
CA PRO A 30 -16.57 -10.55 8.53
C PRO A 30 -15.64 -9.36 8.29
N PHE A 31 -15.66 -8.83 7.06
CA PHE A 31 -14.97 -7.62 6.64
C PHE A 31 -15.80 -6.90 5.56
N ASP A 32 -15.62 -5.60 5.44
CA ASP A 32 -16.13 -4.79 4.32
C ASP A 32 -15.07 -4.64 3.23
N VAL A 33 -13.79 -4.53 3.64
CA VAL A 33 -12.62 -4.43 2.77
C VAL A 33 -11.57 -5.44 3.23
N LEU A 34 -11.00 -6.21 2.31
CA LEU A 34 -9.88 -7.11 2.55
C LEU A 34 -8.72 -6.76 1.64
N ALA A 35 -7.57 -6.39 2.22
CA ALA A 35 -6.33 -6.15 1.48
C ALA A 35 -5.31 -7.27 1.74
N VAL A 36 -4.75 -7.83 0.67
CA VAL A 36 -3.77 -8.93 0.74
C VAL A 36 -2.45 -8.46 0.13
N ALA A 37 -1.47 -8.24 1.01
CA ALA A 37 -0.10 -7.86 0.68
C ALA A 37 0.79 -9.11 0.65
N VAL A 38 1.34 -9.43 -0.53
CA VAL A 38 2.20 -10.61 -0.72
C VAL A 38 3.60 -10.21 -1.16
N GLN A 39 4.60 -10.97 -0.70
CA GLN A 39 6.01 -10.78 -1.05
C GLN A 39 6.63 -12.09 -1.55
N GLU A 40 7.75 -11.98 -2.28
CA GLU A 40 8.46 -13.11 -2.89
C GLU A 40 7.59 -13.96 -3.83
N LEU A 41 6.79 -13.30 -4.66
CA LEU A 41 5.95 -13.96 -5.66
C LEU A 41 6.74 -14.75 -6.73
N ALA A 42 8.00 -14.38 -6.95
CA ALA A 42 8.81 -14.87 -8.07
C ALA A 42 10.29 -14.91 -7.69
N PRO A 43 11.12 -15.73 -8.35
CA PRO A 43 12.58 -15.73 -8.17
C PRO A 43 13.22 -14.46 -8.74
N PHE A 44 14.41 -14.10 -8.23
CA PHE A 44 15.10 -12.84 -8.53
C PHE A 44 15.17 -12.48 -10.03
N ALA A 45 15.52 -13.44 -10.89
CA ALA A 45 15.63 -13.18 -12.33
C ALA A 45 14.30 -12.78 -12.98
N GLU A 46 13.18 -13.35 -12.51
CA GLU A 46 11.85 -12.93 -12.95
C GLU A 46 11.49 -11.56 -12.39
N GLN A 47 11.77 -11.30 -11.10
CA GLN A 47 11.48 -10.01 -10.46
C GLN A 47 12.04 -8.82 -11.26
N MET A 48 13.29 -8.93 -11.72
CA MET A 48 13.95 -7.85 -12.49
C MET A 48 13.22 -7.53 -13.79
N ARG A 49 12.76 -8.57 -14.52
CA ARG A 49 12.00 -8.40 -15.77
C ARG A 49 10.64 -7.77 -15.54
N ARG A 50 10.09 -7.88 -14.33
CA ARG A 50 8.74 -7.40 -13.99
C ARG A 50 8.70 -5.95 -13.51
N SER A 51 9.82 -5.24 -13.46
CA SER A 51 9.86 -3.83 -13.05
C SER A 51 8.92 -2.95 -13.90
N HIS A 52 8.79 -3.26 -15.20
CA HIS A 52 7.95 -2.54 -16.17
C HIS A 52 6.72 -3.33 -16.64
N ALA A 53 6.38 -4.44 -15.97
CA ALA A 53 5.22 -5.24 -16.37
C ALA A 53 3.92 -4.42 -16.24
N THR A 54 3.07 -4.53 -17.25
CA THR A 54 1.72 -3.93 -17.30
C THR A 54 0.61 -4.93 -16.98
N ARG A 55 0.96 -6.21 -16.85
CA ARG A 55 0.05 -7.31 -16.52
C ARG A 55 0.55 -8.03 -15.28
N LEU A 56 -0.38 -8.62 -14.52
CA LEU A 56 -0.07 -9.46 -13.36
C LEU A 56 0.77 -10.69 -13.76
N SER A 57 1.54 -11.22 -12.82
CA SER A 57 2.26 -12.48 -12.98
C SER A 57 1.32 -13.67 -12.93
N PRO A 58 1.70 -14.85 -13.46
CA PRO A 58 0.98 -16.08 -13.18
C PRO A 58 0.82 -16.31 -11.67
N ALA A 59 1.87 -16.02 -10.87
CA ALA A 59 1.84 -16.15 -9.42
C ALA A 59 0.77 -15.23 -8.79
N MET A 60 0.77 -13.94 -9.13
CA MET A 60 -0.20 -12.99 -8.60
C MET A 60 -1.63 -13.30 -9.09
N ARG A 61 -1.80 -13.79 -10.33
CA ARG A 61 -3.10 -14.29 -10.80
C ARG A 61 -3.59 -15.49 -9.98
N CYS A 62 -2.70 -16.40 -9.57
CA CYS A 62 -3.07 -17.49 -8.67
C CYS A 62 -3.51 -16.98 -7.29
N VAL A 63 -2.85 -15.93 -6.75
CA VAL A 63 -3.30 -15.29 -5.51
C VAL A 63 -4.71 -14.74 -5.69
N VAL A 64 -4.93 -13.95 -6.74
CA VAL A 64 -6.26 -13.35 -6.99
C VAL A 64 -7.33 -14.43 -7.17
N ALA A 65 -7.06 -15.46 -7.99
CA ALA A 65 -8.00 -16.54 -8.24
C ALA A 65 -8.35 -17.36 -6.99
N ALA A 66 -7.38 -17.60 -6.09
CA ALA A 66 -7.63 -18.32 -4.83
C ALA A 66 -8.60 -17.55 -3.93
N PHE A 67 -8.42 -16.22 -3.81
CA PHE A 67 -9.32 -15.38 -3.04
C PHE A 67 -10.66 -15.15 -3.74
N ASP A 68 -10.70 -14.99 -5.06
CA ASP A 68 -11.97 -14.90 -5.79
C ASP A 68 -12.81 -16.17 -5.63
N SER A 69 -12.16 -17.33 -5.60
CA SER A 69 -12.83 -18.62 -5.35
C SER A 69 -13.43 -18.68 -3.94
N GLU A 70 -12.67 -18.28 -2.92
CA GLU A 70 -13.12 -18.27 -1.52
C GLU A 70 -14.21 -17.21 -1.27
N LEU A 71 -14.11 -16.06 -1.94
CA LEU A 71 -14.97 -14.90 -1.72
C LEU A 71 -16.13 -14.80 -2.72
N ALA A 72 -16.37 -15.85 -3.49
CA ALA A 72 -17.38 -15.89 -4.54
C ALA A 72 -18.76 -15.45 -3.99
N GLY A 73 -19.30 -14.38 -4.59
CA GLY A 73 -20.59 -13.78 -4.18
C GLY A 73 -20.54 -12.92 -2.91
N ALA A 74 -19.48 -12.99 -2.11
CA ALA A 74 -19.32 -12.22 -0.88
C ALA A 74 -18.58 -10.89 -1.10
N ALA A 75 -17.53 -10.87 -1.92
CA ALA A 75 -16.74 -9.68 -2.23
C ALA A 75 -16.12 -9.76 -3.63
N THR A 76 -15.81 -8.60 -4.21
CA THR A 76 -15.20 -8.51 -5.55
C THR A 76 -13.81 -7.91 -5.45
N CYS A 77 -12.84 -8.45 -6.19
CA CYS A 77 -11.53 -7.84 -6.36
C CYS A 77 -11.68 -6.50 -7.11
N VAL A 78 -11.45 -5.37 -6.43
CA VAL A 78 -11.55 -4.03 -7.03
C VAL A 78 -10.22 -3.51 -7.52
N ALA A 79 -9.10 -4.08 -7.04
CA ALA A 79 -7.76 -3.66 -7.40
C ALA A 79 -6.76 -4.80 -7.21
N ALA A 80 -5.82 -4.93 -8.16
CA ALA A 80 -4.66 -5.80 -8.02
C ALA A 80 -3.45 -5.16 -8.73
N LEU A 81 -2.30 -5.16 -8.06
CA LEU A 81 -1.07 -4.55 -8.54
C LEU A 81 0.14 -5.37 -8.09
N GLU A 82 1.20 -5.35 -8.89
CA GLU A 82 2.50 -5.90 -8.52
C GLU A 82 3.65 -5.03 -9.02
N HIS A 83 4.79 -5.13 -8.35
CA HIS A 83 6.06 -4.57 -8.80
C HIS A 83 7.21 -5.46 -8.29
N GLY A 84 8.00 -5.99 -9.21
CA GLY A 84 9.02 -6.99 -8.88
C GLY A 84 8.38 -8.24 -8.27
N ALA A 85 8.77 -8.58 -7.04
CA ALA A 85 8.22 -9.72 -6.27
C ALA A 85 7.12 -9.33 -5.27
N VAL A 86 6.67 -8.08 -5.27
CA VAL A 86 5.72 -7.56 -4.28
C VAL A 86 4.37 -7.35 -4.96
N GLY A 87 3.32 -7.91 -4.36
CA GLY A 87 1.94 -7.81 -4.83
C GLY A 87 1.01 -7.25 -3.77
N LEU A 88 -0.09 -6.64 -4.24
CA LEU A 88 -1.21 -6.18 -3.44
C LEU A 88 -2.50 -6.41 -4.22
N ALA A 89 -3.50 -7.00 -3.57
CA ALA A 89 -4.86 -7.06 -4.09
C ALA A 89 -5.86 -6.67 -3.02
N VAL A 90 -6.99 -6.06 -3.42
CA VAL A 90 -8.01 -5.54 -2.53
C VAL A 90 -9.39 -6.01 -2.98
N TRP A 91 -10.10 -6.67 -2.09
CA TRP A 91 -11.49 -7.11 -2.24
C TRP A 91 -12.41 -6.24 -1.41
N VAL A 92 -13.60 -5.96 -1.94
CA VAL A 92 -14.60 -5.12 -1.28
C VAL A 92 -15.97 -5.78 -1.39
N ARG A 93 -16.72 -5.78 -0.29
CA ARG A 93 -18.13 -6.22 -0.30
C ARG A 93 -18.99 -5.24 -1.08
N PRO A 94 -20.07 -5.68 -1.74
CA PRO A 94 -20.97 -4.79 -2.48
C PRO A 94 -21.47 -3.59 -1.67
N SER A 95 -21.78 -3.79 -0.38
CA SER A 95 -22.23 -2.75 0.55
C SER A 95 -21.19 -1.66 0.84
N ALA A 96 -19.92 -1.91 0.54
CA ALA A 96 -18.80 -1.01 0.79
C ALA A 96 -18.10 -0.55 -0.48
N CYS A 97 -18.72 -0.75 -1.66
CA CYS A 97 -18.09 -0.47 -2.95
C CYS A 97 -17.52 0.97 -3.02
N PRO A 98 -16.25 1.14 -3.46
CA PRO A 98 -15.67 2.47 -3.61
C PRO A 98 -16.38 3.26 -4.71
N ALA A 99 -16.52 4.56 -4.50
CA ALA A 99 -17.30 5.43 -5.39
C ALA A 99 -16.56 5.81 -6.68
N GLN A 100 -15.24 5.61 -6.72
CA GLN A 100 -14.39 5.91 -7.88
C GLN A 100 -13.37 4.80 -8.10
N PRO A 101 -12.81 4.66 -9.32
CA PRO A 101 -11.78 3.69 -9.61
C PRO A 101 -10.56 3.81 -8.67
N PRO A 102 -9.87 2.69 -8.38
CA PRO A 102 -8.65 2.69 -7.60
C PRO A 102 -7.54 3.52 -8.25
N ILE A 103 -6.72 4.16 -7.43
CA ILE A 103 -5.49 4.82 -7.85
C ILE A 103 -4.30 3.96 -7.43
N TYR A 104 -3.38 3.72 -8.35
CA TYR A 104 -2.24 2.81 -8.18
C TYR A 104 -0.93 3.57 -8.06
N ALA A 105 -0.05 3.13 -7.16
CA ALA A 105 1.31 3.65 -7.04
C ALA A 105 2.31 2.49 -6.83
N LYS A 106 3.53 2.60 -7.36
CA LYS A 106 4.58 1.60 -7.17
C LYS A 106 5.96 2.26 -7.12
N THR A 107 6.89 1.66 -6.37
CA THR A 107 8.28 2.12 -6.33
C THR A 107 9.23 0.99 -6.01
N ALA A 108 10.44 1.05 -6.58
CA ALA A 108 11.52 0.13 -6.28
C ALA A 108 12.31 0.62 -5.06
N LEU A 109 12.68 -0.32 -4.19
CA LEU A 109 13.33 -0.09 -2.90
C LEU A 109 14.67 -0.83 -2.76
N GLY A 110 15.06 -1.62 -3.75
CA GLY A 110 16.31 -2.37 -3.72
C GLY A 110 17.54 -1.46 -3.88
N PRO A 111 18.74 -2.00 -3.64
CA PRO A 111 19.99 -1.34 -4.01
C PRO A 111 19.92 -0.86 -5.47
N LEU A 112 20.43 0.35 -5.73
CA LEU A 112 20.38 0.98 -7.07
C LEU A 112 18.96 1.08 -7.68
N ALA A 113 17.93 1.15 -6.83
CA ALA A 113 16.52 1.17 -7.24
C ALA A 113 16.09 -0.06 -8.05
N LEU A 114 16.71 -1.23 -7.80
CA LEU A 114 16.25 -2.50 -8.33
C LEU A 114 14.95 -2.96 -7.65
N SER A 115 14.08 -3.66 -8.38
CA SER A 115 12.75 -4.08 -7.92
C SER A 115 12.75 -5.37 -7.07
N SER A 116 13.92 -5.83 -6.62
CA SER A 116 14.07 -6.99 -5.73
C SER A 116 13.54 -6.72 -4.32
N LYS A 117 13.39 -5.44 -4.02
CA LYS A 117 12.61 -4.86 -2.93
C LYS A 117 11.76 -3.77 -3.54
N ALA A 118 10.52 -3.64 -3.07
CA ALA A 118 9.55 -2.74 -3.68
C ALA A 118 8.46 -2.39 -2.67
N ALA A 119 7.72 -1.33 -2.99
CA ALA A 119 6.41 -1.09 -2.42
C ALA A 119 5.39 -0.83 -3.53
N VAL A 120 4.18 -1.33 -3.33
CA VAL A 120 3.02 -1.09 -4.19
C VAL A 120 1.88 -0.61 -3.32
N ALA A 121 1.04 0.27 -3.85
CA ALA A 121 -0.08 0.83 -3.13
C ALA A 121 -1.33 1.01 -4.00
N VAL A 122 -2.47 0.86 -3.36
CA VAL A 122 -3.81 1.12 -3.92
C VAL A 122 -4.51 2.11 -3.01
N ALA A 123 -4.97 3.24 -3.55
CA ALA A 123 -5.84 4.17 -2.85
C ALA A 123 -7.29 4.03 -3.35
N LEU A 124 -8.21 3.84 -2.41
CA LEU A 124 -9.65 3.79 -2.63
C LEU A 124 -10.33 5.03 -2.05
N ARG A 125 -11.46 5.40 -2.63
CA ARG A 125 -12.29 6.54 -2.20
C ARG A 125 -13.66 6.06 -1.76
N PHE A 126 -14.00 6.39 -0.52
CA PHE A 126 -15.25 5.97 0.12
C PHE A 126 -16.10 7.19 0.54
N GLY A 127 -17.38 6.92 0.80
CA GLY A 127 -18.35 7.87 1.32
C GLY A 127 -19.12 8.64 0.23
N PRO A 128 -20.21 9.35 0.60
CA PRO A 128 -21.14 9.97 -0.35
C PRO A 128 -20.48 10.99 -1.28
N SER A 129 -19.48 11.73 -0.79
CA SER A 129 -18.74 12.72 -1.58
C SER A 129 -17.46 12.17 -2.20
N SER A 130 -17.15 10.87 -2.06
CA SER A 130 -15.90 10.26 -2.54
C SER A 130 -14.62 10.93 -2.02
N THR A 131 -14.70 11.68 -0.92
CA THR A 131 -13.60 12.50 -0.39
C THR A 131 -12.68 11.72 0.54
N SER A 132 -13.18 10.65 1.16
CA SER A 132 -12.40 9.86 2.14
C SER A 132 -11.46 8.89 1.42
N THR A 133 -10.18 9.23 1.43
CA THR A 133 -9.11 8.45 0.80
C THR A 133 -8.48 7.46 1.78
N VAL A 134 -8.53 6.17 1.44
CA VAL A 134 -7.93 5.07 2.20
C VAL A 134 -6.90 4.36 1.32
N ALA A 135 -5.65 4.36 1.74
CA ALA A 135 -4.56 3.70 1.03
C ALA A 135 -4.19 2.37 1.68
N PHE A 136 -3.91 1.37 0.86
CA PHE A 136 -3.37 0.08 1.23
C PHE A 136 -1.99 -0.05 0.59
N VAL A 137 -0.99 -0.45 1.36
CA VAL A 137 0.40 -0.59 0.90
C VAL A 137 0.91 -1.98 1.21
N SER A 138 1.54 -2.61 0.23
CA SER A 138 2.37 -3.81 0.38
C SER A 138 3.83 -3.43 0.16
N ALA A 139 4.71 -3.77 1.08
CA ALA A 139 6.14 -3.50 0.97
C ALA A 139 6.99 -4.73 1.28
N HIS A 140 8.14 -4.82 0.63
CA HIS A 140 9.22 -5.73 1.01
C HIS A 140 10.48 -4.89 1.19
N LEU A 141 10.89 -4.68 2.44
CA LEU A 141 12.05 -3.85 2.78
C LEU A 141 13.35 -4.66 2.80
N PRO A 142 14.53 -4.01 2.67
CA PRO A 142 15.82 -4.69 2.68
C PRO A 142 16.01 -5.64 3.87
N ALA A 143 16.51 -6.85 3.56
CA ALA A 143 16.86 -7.85 4.55
C ALA A 143 18.27 -7.61 5.11
N GLY A 144 18.62 -8.34 6.17
CA GLY A 144 19.93 -8.27 6.84
C GLY A 144 19.82 -7.89 8.31
N ILE A 145 20.91 -8.09 9.05
CA ILE A 145 21.02 -7.84 10.49
C ILE A 145 22.02 -6.72 10.73
N GLY A 146 21.81 -5.96 11.80
CA GLY A 146 22.73 -4.93 12.27
C GLY A 146 22.47 -3.53 11.71
N PRO A 147 23.25 -2.53 12.15
CA PRO A 147 22.93 -1.11 11.94
C PRO A 147 22.82 -0.70 10.47
N ALA A 148 23.67 -1.25 9.59
CA ALA A 148 23.62 -0.96 8.16
C ALA A 148 22.31 -1.45 7.51
N ALA A 149 21.81 -2.61 7.95
CA ALA A 149 20.54 -3.15 7.46
C ALA A 149 19.35 -2.35 8.00
N ASP A 150 19.39 -1.92 9.26
CA ASP A 150 18.37 -1.02 9.83
C ASP A 150 18.32 0.33 9.09
N PHE A 151 19.49 0.90 8.80
CA PHE A 151 19.58 2.11 8.00
C PHE A 151 19.00 1.92 6.60
N ALA A 152 19.31 0.80 5.94
CA ALA A 152 18.76 0.49 4.62
C ALA A 152 17.22 0.36 4.63
N ARG A 153 16.64 -0.24 5.69
CA ARG A 153 15.18 -0.31 5.88
C ARG A 153 14.55 1.05 6.09
N ASN A 154 15.13 1.88 6.97
CA ASN A 154 14.63 3.25 7.21
C ASN A 154 14.68 4.10 5.93
N ARG A 155 15.77 4.00 5.16
CA ARG A 155 15.90 4.66 3.85
C ARG A 155 14.89 4.14 2.83
N ALA A 156 14.63 2.83 2.80
CA ALA A 156 13.62 2.23 1.93
C ALA A 156 12.22 2.71 2.29
N PHE A 157 11.87 2.80 3.58
CA PHE A 157 10.62 3.42 4.01
C PHE A 157 10.54 4.88 3.56
N ARG A 158 11.60 5.68 3.71
CA ARG A 158 11.63 7.07 3.23
C ARG A 158 11.37 7.16 1.73
N ALA A 159 11.99 6.31 0.94
CA ALA A 159 11.73 6.25 -0.50
C ALA A 159 10.28 5.84 -0.81
N ALA A 160 9.68 4.90 -0.07
CA ALA A 160 8.28 4.55 -0.24
C ALA A 160 7.34 5.72 0.11
N ALA A 161 7.58 6.36 1.24
CA ALA A 161 6.79 7.49 1.73
C ALA A 161 6.82 8.70 0.78
N THR A 162 7.98 8.95 0.14
CA THR A 162 8.12 10.06 -0.80
C THR A 162 7.71 9.71 -2.22
N ARG A 163 7.81 8.46 -2.67
CA ARG A 163 7.58 8.11 -4.09
C ARG A 163 6.19 7.54 -4.36
N LEU A 164 5.52 6.97 -3.37
CA LEU A 164 4.15 6.49 -3.53
C LEU A 164 3.19 7.68 -3.57
N HIS A 165 2.77 8.04 -4.79
CA HIS A 165 1.87 9.14 -5.07
C HIS A 165 0.57 8.67 -5.72
N PHE A 166 -0.54 9.27 -5.31
CA PHE A 166 -1.89 8.97 -5.75
C PHE A 166 -2.52 10.19 -6.42
N ALA A 167 -2.16 10.45 -7.68
CA ALA A 167 -2.59 11.65 -8.42
C ALA A 167 -2.21 12.94 -7.68
N GLY A 168 -0.92 13.12 -7.42
CA GLY A 168 -0.37 14.31 -6.74
C GLY A 168 -0.47 14.33 -5.21
N ARG A 169 -1.05 13.30 -4.58
CA ARG A 169 -1.12 13.14 -3.11
C ARG A 169 -0.16 12.09 -2.61
N SER A 170 0.58 12.37 -1.54
CA SER A 170 1.45 11.40 -0.87
C SER A 170 0.65 10.46 0.04
N LEU A 171 1.31 9.44 0.62
CA LEU A 171 0.73 8.60 1.66
C LEU A 171 0.16 9.41 2.84
N PHE A 172 0.87 10.47 3.26
CA PHE A 172 0.47 11.27 4.42
C PHE A 172 -0.72 12.21 4.15
N ASP A 173 -1.09 12.40 2.88
CA ASP A 173 -2.25 13.18 2.48
C ASP A 173 -3.54 12.33 2.44
N CYS A 174 -3.41 11.00 2.48
CA CYS A 174 -4.55 10.09 2.64
C CYS A 174 -5.16 10.24 4.04
N HIS A 175 -6.49 10.12 4.14
CA HIS A 175 -7.16 10.17 5.45
C HIS A 175 -6.81 8.95 6.31
N SER A 176 -6.58 7.81 5.67
CA SER A 176 -6.16 6.58 6.32
C SER A 176 -5.19 5.79 5.45
N VAL A 177 -4.19 5.17 6.07
CA VAL A 177 -3.22 4.30 5.40
C VAL A 177 -3.08 3.01 6.21
N PHE A 178 -3.17 1.87 5.53
CA PHE A 178 -2.78 0.55 6.03
C PHE A 178 -1.49 0.15 5.33
N PHE A 179 -0.40 0.02 6.08
CA PHE A 179 0.91 -0.33 5.56
C PHE A 179 1.30 -1.72 6.05
N ALA A 180 1.39 -2.67 5.14
CA ALA A 180 1.64 -4.07 5.45
C ALA A 180 2.82 -4.61 4.63
N GLY A 181 3.50 -5.62 5.15
CA GLY A 181 4.53 -6.32 4.39
C GLY A 181 5.59 -7.03 5.23
N ASP A 182 6.52 -7.66 4.53
CA ASP A 182 7.81 -8.09 5.08
C ASP A 182 8.73 -6.87 5.22
N LEU A 183 8.65 -6.23 6.38
CA LEU A 183 9.43 -5.05 6.72
C LEU A 183 10.84 -5.39 7.16
N ASN A 184 11.14 -6.69 7.36
CA ASN A 184 12.46 -7.22 7.64
C ASN A 184 13.23 -6.64 8.84
N TYR A 185 12.58 -5.87 9.72
CA TYR A 185 13.20 -5.45 10.98
C TYR A 185 13.44 -6.67 11.88
N ARG A 186 14.56 -6.64 12.61
CA ARG A 186 15.02 -7.73 13.47
C ARG A 186 15.26 -7.18 14.88
N ALA A 187 15.17 -8.04 15.88
CA ALA A 187 15.60 -7.70 17.22
C ALA A 187 17.14 -7.67 17.30
N ALA A 188 17.69 -6.73 18.05
CA ALA A 188 19.13 -6.43 18.02
C ALA A 188 19.99 -7.43 18.82
N LEU A 189 19.52 -7.88 20.00
CA LEU A 189 20.35 -8.56 21.00
C LEU A 189 19.69 -9.79 21.64
N SER A 190 18.36 -9.85 21.65
CA SER A 190 17.59 -10.98 22.18
C SER A 190 16.47 -11.32 21.19
N ALA A 191 16.01 -12.58 21.13
CA ALA A 191 14.80 -12.92 20.37
C ALA A 191 13.51 -12.41 21.08
N SER A 192 13.61 -11.28 21.78
CA SER A 192 12.52 -10.61 22.48
C SER A 192 11.92 -9.51 21.61
N PHE A 193 10.60 -9.40 21.67
CA PHE A 193 9.90 -8.31 21.01
C PHE A 193 10.19 -6.94 21.66
N ALA A 194 10.68 -6.91 22.90
CA ALA A 194 11.07 -5.67 23.57
C ALA A 194 12.20 -4.92 22.83
N ASP A 195 13.09 -5.66 22.17
CA ASP A 195 14.25 -5.14 21.44
C ASP A 195 14.01 -5.07 19.92
N ASP A 196 12.75 -5.12 19.48
CA ASP A 196 12.37 -5.11 18.07
C ASP A 196 12.80 -3.83 17.35
N GLY A 197 13.55 -3.99 16.26
CA GLY A 197 14.13 -2.87 15.50
C GLY A 197 13.09 -1.92 14.88
N LEU A 198 11.89 -2.42 14.53
CA LEU A 198 10.83 -1.54 14.01
C LEU A 198 10.31 -0.63 15.11
N ARG A 199 10.04 -1.17 16.32
CA ARG A 199 9.64 -0.34 17.48
C ARG A 199 10.68 0.72 17.78
N GLN A 200 11.96 0.38 17.72
CA GLN A 200 13.03 1.36 17.88
C GLN A 200 13.00 2.44 16.80
N ALA A 201 12.90 2.06 15.53
CA ALA A 201 12.84 3.01 14.42
C ALA A 201 11.63 3.96 14.52
N MET A 202 10.46 3.45 14.93
CA MET A 202 9.25 4.25 15.16
C MET A 202 9.40 5.21 16.34
N ARG A 203 9.95 4.75 17.48
CA ARG A 203 10.19 5.58 18.67
C ARG A 203 11.14 6.74 18.37
N CYS A 204 12.20 6.47 17.63
CA CYS A 204 13.17 7.49 17.20
C CYS A 204 12.69 8.32 16.00
N ASN A 205 11.47 8.09 15.50
CA ASN A 205 10.92 8.74 14.30
C ASN A 205 11.82 8.58 13.04
N ALA A 206 12.65 7.53 13.00
CA ALA A 206 13.57 7.22 11.91
C ALA A 206 12.85 6.55 10.72
N ALA A 207 11.73 5.89 10.98
CA ALA A 207 10.81 5.35 9.99
C ALA A 207 9.38 5.37 10.56
N PHE A 208 8.38 5.31 9.67
CA PHE A 208 6.96 5.25 10.02
C PHE A 208 6.51 6.36 11.00
N PRO A 209 6.79 7.65 10.70
CA PRO A 209 6.39 8.74 11.57
C PRO A 209 4.86 8.81 11.68
N ALA A 210 4.36 8.97 12.91
CA ALA A 210 2.93 9.02 13.23
C ALA A 210 2.10 7.78 12.83
N PHE A 211 2.73 6.72 12.30
CA PHE A 211 2.08 5.41 12.19
C PHE A 211 1.96 4.79 13.59
N THR A 212 0.95 3.93 13.73
CA THR A 212 0.69 3.13 14.91
C THR A 212 0.69 1.66 14.53
N GLU A 213 1.16 0.82 15.45
CA GLU A 213 1.08 -0.62 15.33
C GLU A 213 0.31 -1.16 16.54
N PRO A 214 -0.71 -2.02 16.35
CA PRO A 214 -1.37 -2.68 17.49
C PRO A 214 -0.39 -3.55 18.28
N ALA A 215 -0.73 -3.88 19.53
CA ALA A 215 0.10 -4.74 20.35
C ALA A 215 0.32 -6.11 19.68
N VAL A 216 1.58 -6.48 19.45
CA VAL A 216 1.97 -7.79 18.92
C VAL A 216 1.96 -8.78 20.07
N ALA A 217 1.00 -9.70 20.04
CA ALA A 217 0.87 -10.77 21.03
C ALA A 217 1.14 -12.17 20.43
N PHE A 218 1.58 -12.24 19.18
CA PHE A 218 1.91 -13.49 18.47
C PHE A 218 3.41 -13.76 18.42
N ARG A 219 3.77 -15.03 18.24
CA ARG A 219 5.17 -15.48 18.11
C ARG A 219 5.86 -14.91 16.85
N PRO A 220 7.21 -14.87 16.81
CA PRO A 220 7.94 -14.46 15.61
C PRO A 220 7.47 -15.19 14.35
N THR A 221 7.38 -14.49 13.23
CA THR A 221 6.88 -15.08 11.98
C THR A 221 7.97 -15.69 11.11
N TYR A 222 9.24 -15.38 11.39
CA TYR A 222 10.41 -15.80 10.63
C TYR A 222 11.52 -16.27 11.58
N LYS A 223 12.46 -17.16 11.22
CA LYS A 223 12.55 -18.00 10.02
C LYS A 223 12.13 -19.42 10.38
N LEU A 224 11.15 -19.96 9.68
CA LEU A 224 10.67 -21.32 9.88
C LEU A 224 11.32 -22.32 8.94
N LEU A 225 11.51 -23.54 9.41
CA LEU A 225 11.80 -24.70 8.59
C LEU A 225 10.48 -25.26 8.02
N ALA A 226 10.57 -26.17 7.05
CA ALA A 226 9.40 -26.85 6.48
C ALA A 226 8.58 -27.61 7.53
N SER A 227 9.19 -28.03 8.64
CA SER A 227 8.55 -28.64 9.81
C SER A 227 7.67 -27.67 10.62
N GLY A 228 7.74 -26.35 10.37
CA GLY A 228 7.07 -25.32 11.17
C GLY A 228 7.79 -24.93 12.47
N THR A 229 8.97 -25.49 12.72
CA THR A 229 9.88 -25.10 13.82
C THR A 229 10.84 -24.00 13.36
N TYR A 230 11.38 -23.21 14.30
CA TYR A 230 12.36 -22.17 13.95
C TYR A 230 13.69 -22.77 13.49
N ASP A 231 14.32 -22.14 12.50
CA ASP A 231 15.68 -22.48 12.06
C ASP A 231 16.69 -22.10 13.17
N PRO A 232 17.42 -23.06 13.78
CA PRO A 232 18.34 -22.77 14.88
C PRO A 232 19.53 -21.89 14.45
N ARG A 233 19.78 -21.73 13.14
CA ARG A 233 20.87 -20.90 12.58
C ARG A 233 20.45 -19.44 12.43
N ARG A 234 19.22 -19.07 12.79
CA ARG A 234 18.67 -17.73 12.65
C ARG A 234 17.85 -17.37 13.88
N SER A 235 18.09 -16.19 14.44
CA SER A 235 17.23 -15.67 15.49
C SER A 235 15.80 -15.46 14.95
N PRO A 236 14.77 -15.95 15.66
CA PRO A 236 13.39 -15.65 15.32
C PRO A 236 13.12 -14.14 15.26
N ALA A 237 12.31 -13.69 14.31
CA ALA A 237 11.98 -12.28 14.11
C ALA A 237 10.54 -12.04 13.66
N TRP A 238 10.03 -10.84 13.97
CA TRP A 238 8.73 -10.32 13.52
C TRP A 238 8.94 -9.46 12.27
N CYS A 239 9.27 -10.12 11.17
CA CYS A 239 9.53 -9.47 9.88
C CYS A 239 8.25 -8.91 9.25
N ASP A 240 7.14 -9.63 9.41
CA ASP A 240 5.86 -9.35 8.77
C ASP A 240 4.99 -8.49 9.69
N ARG A 241 4.58 -7.30 9.24
CA ARG A 241 3.95 -6.28 10.10
C ARG A 241 2.81 -5.56 9.40
N ILE A 242 1.86 -5.04 10.18
CA ILE A 242 0.75 -4.21 9.71
C ILE A 242 0.65 -2.96 10.60
N LEU A 243 0.87 -1.81 9.99
CA LEU A 243 0.82 -0.50 10.63
C LEU A 243 -0.32 0.33 10.04
N THR A 244 -0.80 1.30 10.82
CA THR A 244 -1.88 2.20 10.40
C THR A 244 -1.53 3.66 10.64
N TYR A 245 -1.99 4.54 9.77
CA TYR A 245 -1.90 5.99 9.92
C TYR A 245 -3.26 6.62 9.65
N THR A 246 -3.62 7.63 10.43
CA THR A 246 -4.76 8.51 10.17
C THR A 246 -4.27 9.94 10.08
N ARG A 247 -4.83 10.72 9.16
CA ARG A 247 -4.50 12.14 9.06
C ARG A 247 -5.13 12.90 10.22
N HIS A 248 -4.31 13.66 10.95
CA HIS A 248 -4.75 14.53 12.04
C HIS A 248 -3.70 15.60 12.33
N ASN A 249 -4.12 16.76 12.86
CA ASN A 249 -3.24 17.90 13.10
C ASN A 249 -2.06 17.59 14.04
N ALA A 250 -2.26 16.75 15.06
CA ALA A 250 -1.17 16.39 15.97
C ALA A 250 -0.06 15.54 15.32
N ALA A 251 -0.30 14.94 14.15
CA ALA A 251 0.76 14.26 13.40
C ALA A 251 1.69 15.23 12.67
N ALA A 252 1.25 16.47 12.40
CA ALA A 252 1.95 17.42 11.54
C ALA A 252 3.43 17.64 11.91
N PRO A 253 3.81 17.82 13.20
CA PRO A 253 5.21 17.99 13.57
C PRO A 253 6.07 16.75 13.25
N ARG A 254 5.52 15.54 13.44
CA ARG A 254 6.23 14.27 13.23
C ARG A 254 6.45 13.97 11.75
N ILE A 255 5.55 14.43 10.89
CA ILE A 255 5.57 14.19 9.45
C ILE A 255 6.13 15.39 8.64
N ALA A 256 6.42 16.52 9.27
CA ALA A 256 6.88 17.74 8.58
C ALA A 256 8.13 17.49 7.71
N ALA A 257 9.13 16.77 8.23
CA ALA A 257 10.35 16.40 7.50
C ALA A 257 10.18 15.29 6.43
N TRP A 258 8.94 14.80 6.29
CA TRP A 258 8.55 13.70 5.40
C TRP A 258 7.56 14.13 4.33
N ARG A 259 6.89 15.28 4.51
CA ARG A 259 6.22 15.97 3.41
C ARG A 259 7.30 16.59 2.53
N GLU A 260 7.22 16.36 1.23
CA GLU A 260 7.88 17.27 0.28
C GLU A 260 7.38 18.70 0.57
N ALA A 261 8.10 19.74 0.13
CA ALA A 261 7.75 21.15 0.35
C ALA A 261 6.47 21.60 -0.39
N ARG A 262 5.42 20.79 -0.35
CA ARG A 262 4.06 21.10 -0.78
C ARG A 262 3.28 21.58 0.43
N PRO A 263 2.49 22.65 0.27
CA PRO A 263 1.57 23.07 1.32
C PRO A 263 0.65 21.90 1.69
N ALA A 264 0.38 21.76 2.99
CA ALA A 264 -0.64 20.82 3.44
C ALA A 264 -1.95 21.10 2.67
N PRO A 265 -2.72 20.08 2.29
CA PRO A 265 -4.05 20.31 1.76
C PRO A 265 -4.82 21.15 2.79
N ASP A 266 -5.54 22.17 2.30
CA ASP A 266 -6.31 23.08 3.15
C ASP A 266 -7.24 22.26 4.06
N ASP A 267 -6.98 22.32 5.36
CA ASP A 267 -7.69 21.58 6.40
C ASP A 267 -8.84 22.42 6.96
N SER A 268 -9.28 23.46 6.22
CA SER A 268 -10.50 24.24 6.47
C SER A 268 -11.79 23.39 6.50
N SER A 269 -11.70 22.09 6.23
CA SER A 269 -12.83 21.17 6.34
C SER A 269 -13.21 20.92 7.80
N SER A 270 -14.45 21.20 8.15
CA SER A 270 -15.14 20.84 9.40
C SER A 270 -15.35 19.33 9.57
N LEU A 271 -14.45 18.49 9.06
CA LEU A 271 -14.53 17.03 9.11
C LEU A 271 -13.86 16.52 10.39
N ALA A 272 -14.55 15.65 11.13
CA ALA A 272 -13.92 14.87 12.18
C ALA A 272 -12.84 13.97 11.56
N PRO A 273 -11.67 13.82 12.19
CA PRO A 273 -10.60 13.00 11.64
C PRO A 273 -11.02 11.54 11.55
N ALA A 274 -10.45 10.82 10.60
CA ALA A 274 -10.61 9.37 10.53
C ALA A 274 -10.04 8.72 11.80
N SER A 275 -10.67 7.63 12.26
CA SER A 275 -10.14 6.83 13.36
C SER A 275 -10.06 5.35 12.98
N ILE A 276 -9.01 4.69 13.47
CA ILE A 276 -8.76 3.27 13.24
C ILE A 276 -8.65 2.58 14.61
N THR A 277 -9.52 1.61 14.85
CA THR A 277 -9.48 0.76 16.05
C THR A 277 -9.12 -0.65 15.65
N CYS A 278 -8.06 -1.21 16.23
CA CYS A 278 -7.71 -2.62 16.02
C CYS A 278 -8.73 -3.52 16.72
N LEU A 279 -9.30 -4.47 15.98
CA LEU A 279 -10.19 -5.50 16.49
C LEU A 279 -9.44 -6.81 16.72
N ARG A 280 -8.42 -7.10 15.89
CA ARG A 280 -7.57 -8.29 16.00
C ARG A 280 -6.24 -8.05 15.31
N TYR A 281 -5.15 -8.57 15.86
CA TYR A 281 -3.83 -8.59 15.24
C TYR A 281 -3.07 -9.86 15.65
N TRP A 282 -2.81 -10.77 14.70
CA TRP A 282 -2.22 -12.08 14.99
C TRP A 282 -1.51 -12.69 13.77
N SER A 283 -0.80 -13.81 13.93
CA SER A 283 -0.28 -14.60 12.81
C SER A 283 -1.20 -15.80 12.48
N LEU A 284 -1.51 -16.00 11.20
CA LEU A 284 -2.40 -17.08 10.76
C LEU A 284 -1.69 -18.45 10.82
N PRO A 285 -2.39 -19.54 11.17
CA PRO A 285 -1.83 -20.89 11.24
C PRO A 285 -1.74 -21.53 9.85
N VAL A 286 -1.11 -20.83 8.90
CA VAL A 286 -0.94 -21.30 7.52
C VAL A 286 0.53 -21.64 7.31
N ALA A 287 0.79 -22.91 7.03
CA ALA A 287 2.13 -23.44 6.81
C ALA A 287 2.46 -23.56 5.32
N GLY A 288 3.75 -23.61 4.99
CA GLY A 288 4.24 -23.84 3.63
C GLY A 288 5.23 -22.78 3.13
N SER A 289 5.40 -21.69 3.87
CA SER A 289 6.48 -20.71 3.72
C SER A 289 7.43 -20.77 4.93
N ASP A 290 8.64 -20.20 4.82
CA ASP A 290 9.50 -19.94 5.98
C ASP A 290 9.05 -18.71 6.79
N HIS A 291 7.93 -18.11 6.39
CA HIS A 291 7.19 -17.09 7.12
C HIS A 291 5.81 -17.62 7.55
N LEU A 292 5.23 -17.03 8.61
CA LEU A 292 3.79 -17.11 8.91
C LEU A 292 3.08 -15.87 8.36
N PRO A 293 1.87 -15.98 7.80
CA PRO A 293 1.10 -14.81 7.44
C PRO A 293 0.72 -14.01 8.68
N VAL A 294 0.67 -12.70 8.56
CA VAL A 294 0.16 -11.79 9.59
C VAL A 294 -1.17 -11.22 9.14
N TYR A 295 -2.14 -11.23 10.04
CA TYR A 295 -3.50 -10.77 9.81
C TYR A 295 -3.88 -9.73 10.85
N ALA A 296 -4.52 -8.65 10.38
CA ALA A 296 -5.16 -7.68 11.25
C ALA A 296 -6.55 -7.34 10.76
N ARG A 297 -7.47 -7.12 11.70
CA ARG A 297 -8.82 -6.61 11.44
C ARG A 297 -9.02 -5.31 12.21
N PHE A 298 -9.58 -4.32 11.54
CA PHE A 298 -9.77 -2.98 12.07
C PHE A 298 -11.21 -2.51 11.86
N ARG A 299 -11.70 -1.68 12.78
CA ARG A 299 -12.82 -0.77 12.52
C ARG A 299 -12.23 0.55 12.06
N LEU A 300 -12.64 1.00 10.87
CA LEU A 300 -12.30 2.28 10.29
C LEU A 300 -13.54 3.18 10.29
N ASP A 301 -13.48 4.25 11.07
CA ASP A 301 -14.44 5.33 11.00
C ASP A 301 -13.92 6.40 10.05
N LEU A 302 -14.57 6.48 8.88
CA LEU A 302 -14.27 7.48 7.87
C LEU A 302 -14.61 8.89 8.40
N PRO A 303 -13.90 9.93 7.92
CA PRO A 303 -14.22 11.32 8.24
C PRO A 303 -15.70 11.63 8.02
N ARG A 304 -16.31 12.35 8.96
CA ARG A 304 -17.70 12.81 8.88
C ARG A 304 -17.75 14.33 9.02
N LEU A 305 -18.69 14.97 8.33
CA LEU A 305 -18.96 16.40 8.52
C LEU A 305 -19.48 16.62 9.94
N VAL A 306 -18.85 17.53 10.70
CA VAL A 306 -19.17 17.76 12.12
C VAL A 306 -20.41 18.64 12.27
N ASN A 307 -20.82 19.40 11.25
CA ASN A 307 -22.05 20.17 11.25
C ASN A 307 -22.71 20.02 9.87
N HIS A 308 -23.71 19.15 9.75
CA HIS A 308 -24.56 19.12 8.57
C HIS A 308 -25.76 20.01 8.86
N ASP A 309 -25.76 21.22 8.31
CA ASP A 309 -27.02 21.89 8.01
C ASP A 309 -27.61 21.12 6.80
N PRO A 310 -28.79 20.48 6.93
CA PRO A 310 -29.38 19.72 5.82
C PRO A 310 -29.72 20.59 4.60
N ASP A 311 -29.79 21.91 4.76
CA ASP A 311 -30.20 22.85 3.71
C ASP A 311 -29.03 23.45 2.90
N ILE A 312 -27.77 23.16 3.26
CA ILE A 312 -26.60 23.61 2.49
C ILE A 312 -26.16 22.50 1.53
N PRO A 313 -26.39 22.64 0.20
CA PRO A 313 -25.93 21.63 -0.75
C PRO A 313 -24.41 21.52 -0.70
N VAL A 314 -23.91 20.28 -0.62
CA VAL A 314 -22.49 19.98 -0.84
C VAL A 314 -22.21 20.27 -2.32
N ILE A 315 -21.74 21.48 -2.63
CA ILE A 315 -21.26 21.81 -3.97
C ILE A 315 -20.00 20.98 -4.19
N ALA A 316 -20.11 19.95 -5.01
CA ALA A 316 -18.95 19.23 -5.51
C ALA A 316 -18.09 20.22 -6.28
N ASP A 317 -16.95 20.63 -5.71
CA ASP A 317 -16.01 21.54 -6.37
C ASP A 317 -15.54 20.92 -7.70
N PRO A 318 -16.00 21.44 -8.86
CA PRO A 318 -15.66 20.89 -10.16
C PRO A 318 -14.17 21.05 -10.47
N LEU A 319 -13.54 22.09 -9.92
CA LEU A 319 -12.12 22.39 -10.14
C LEU A 319 -11.24 21.38 -9.41
N ARG A 320 -11.62 20.93 -8.21
CA ARG A 320 -10.90 19.86 -7.49
C ARG A 320 -10.86 18.56 -8.29
N SER A 321 -11.95 18.23 -8.99
CA SER A 321 -12.01 17.05 -9.87
C SER A 321 -11.13 17.22 -11.11
N TYR A 322 -11.06 18.42 -11.67
CA TYR A 322 -10.21 18.77 -12.81
C TYR A 322 -8.71 18.69 -12.47
N TYR A 323 -8.27 19.24 -11.34
CA TYR A 323 -6.86 19.14 -10.91
C TYR A 323 -6.43 17.70 -10.61
N LEU A 324 -7.34 16.85 -10.07
CA LEU A 324 -7.07 15.42 -9.88
C LEU A 324 -6.93 14.68 -11.22
N ALA A 325 -7.74 15.04 -12.22
CA ALA A 325 -7.62 14.49 -13.57
C ALA A 325 -6.29 14.91 -14.24
N LEU A 326 -5.89 16.18 -14.10
CA LEU A 326 -4.59 16.65 -14.57
C LEU A 326 -3.41 15.96 -13.86
N GLY A 327 -3.48 15.79 -12.53
CA GLY A 327 -2.47 15.04 -11.77
C GLY A 327 -2.36 13.58 -12.21
N PHE A 328 -3.48 12.93 -12.55
CA PHE A 328 -3.51 11.58 -13.11
C PHE A 328 -2.86 11.49 -14.50
N VAL A 329 -3.09 12.49 -15.37
CA VAL A 329 -2.43 12.59 -16.67
C VAL A 329 -0.93 12.81 -16.50
N ALA A 330 -0.52 13.73 -15.63
CA ALA A 330 0.88 14.03 -15.35
C ALA A 330 1.66 12.82 -14.81
N ASP A 331 1.10 12.00 -13.92
CA ASP A 331 1.75 10.78 -13.41
C ASP A 331 2.00 9.75 -14.53
N ARG A 332 1.09 9.63 -15.50
CA ARG A 332 1.31 8.80 -16.70
C ARG A 332 2.38 9.39 -17.61
N SER A 333 2.44 10.72 -17.71
CA SER A 333 3.45 11.44 -18.49
C SER A 333 4.85 11.31 -17.89
N VAL A 334 5.02 11.45 -16.57
CA VAL A 334 6.34 11.37 -15.91
C VAL A 334 6.90 9.94 -15.96
N GLY A 335 6.01 8.93 -15.87
CA GLY A 335 6.40 7.53 -16.14
C GLY A 335 6.84 7.28 -17.59
N ALA A 336 6.34 8.07 -18.55
CA ALA A 336 6.74 8.03 -19.96
C ALA A 336 7.99 8.88 -20.24
N VAL A 337 8.21 10.00 -19.55
CA VAL A 337 9.38 10.89 -19.72
C VAL A 337 10.69 10.15 -19.38
N HIS A 338 10.65 9.17 -18.47
CA HIS A 338 11.81 8.29 -18.22
C HIS A 338 12.08 7.27 -19.35
N TYR A 339 11.10 7.00 -20.22
CA TYR A 339 11.20 6.08 -21.37
C TYR A 339 11.60 6.81 -22.67
N VAL A 340 11.20 8.08 -22.80
CA VAL A 340 11.44 8.91 -24.00
C VAL A 340 12.90 9.37 -24.14
N LEU A 341 13.71 9.32 -23.08
CA LEU A 341 15.12 9.74 -23.13
C LEU A 341 16.08 8.68 -23.72
N THR A 342 15.58 7.52 -24.17
CA THR A 342 16.42 6.44 -24.74
C THR A 342 16.03 5.96 -26.14
N ASP A 343 14.95 6.49 -26.73
CA ASP A 343 14.45 6.07 -28.05
C ASP A 343 14.00 7.27 -28.91
N PRO A 344 14.70 7.60 -30.02
CA PRO A 344 14.34 8.71 -30.90
C PRO A 344 12.93 8.59 -31.52
N ALA A 345 12.39 7.36 -31.68
CA ALA A 345 11.06 7.15 -32.25
C ALA A 345 9.94 7.53 -31.27
N ALA A 346 10.19 7.45 -29.96
CA ALA A 346 9.24 7.82 -28.92
C ALA A 346 9.06 9.34 -28.81
N LEU A 347 10.08 10.12 -29.18
CA LEU A 347 10.05 11.59 -29.19
C LEU A 347 9.08 12.12 -30.26
N LEU A 348 9.05 11.49 -31.44
CA LEU A 348 8.14 11.83 -32.54
C LEU A 348 6.68 11.59 -32.18
N LEU A 349 6.39 10.50 -31.44
CA LEU A 349 5.03 10.19 -30.99
C LEU A 349 4.53 11.18 -29.93
N LEU A 350 5.41 11.63 -29.03
CA LEU A 350 5.09 12.65 -28.03
C LEU A 350 4.78 14.01 -28.67
N LEU A 351 5.56 14.40 -29.69
CA LEU A 351 5.34 15.62 -30.46
C LEU A 351 4.02 15.57 -31.27
N ALA A 352 3.66 14.40 -31.80
CA ALA A 352 2.38 14.18 -32.49
C ALA A 352 1.17 14.29 -31.55
N VAL A 353 1.28 13.79 -30.32
CA VAL A 353 0.20 13.88 -29.31
C VAL A 353 0.04 15.32 -28.79
N LEU A 354 1.15 16.03 -28.55
CA LEU A 354 1.11 17.43 -28.11
C LEU A 354 0.55 18.36 -29.20
N SER A 355 0.85 18.10 -30.47
CA SER A 355 0.28 18.85 -31.60
C SER A 355 -1.20 18.56 -31.82
N ALA A 356 -1.66 17.31 -31.68
CA ALA A 356 -3.09 16.98 -31.76
C ALA A 356 -3.91 17.64 -30.62
N THR A 357 -3.33 17.74 -29.42
CA THR A 357 -3.98 18.39 -28.27
C THR A 357 -4.03 19.91 -28.42
N ALA A 358 -2.98 20.52 -28.99
CA ALA A 358 -2.95 21.94 -29.32
C ALA A 358 -3.96 22.30 -30.42
N ILE A 359 -4.17 21.42 -31.41
CA ILE A 359 -5.17 21.60 -32.48
C ILE A 359 -6.60 21.52 -31.92
N CYS A 360 -6.88 20.59 -31.00
CA CYS A 360 -8.21 20.52 -30.36
C CYS A 360 -8.53 21.74 -29.49
N LEU A 361 -7.53 22.32 -28.79
CA LEU A 361 -7.71 23.52 -27.98
C LEU A 361 -7.88 24.79 -28.84
N ALA A 362 -7.24 24.84 -30.01
CA ALA A 362 -7.41 25.94 -30.96
C ALA A 362 -8.77 25.92 -31.68
N GLN A 363 -9.37 24.73 -31.87
CA GLN A 363 -10.67 24.59 -32.56
C GLN A 363 -11.90 24.76 -31.65
N GLY A 364 -11.73 24.78 -30.32
CA GLY A 364 -12.81 25.02 -29.35
C GLY A 364 -13.09 26.49 -29.01
N SER A 365 -12.34 27.43 -29.59
CA SER A 365 -12.41 28.86 -29.28
C SER A 365 -12.94 29.71 -30.44
N TYR A 366 -13.95 29.24 -31.17
CA TYR A 366 -14.79 30.10 -32.03
C TYR A 366 -16.19 29.48 -32.13
N THR A 367 -17.10 29.96 -31.29
CA THR A 367 -18.54 30.13 -31.59
C THR A 367 -19.17 30.83 -30.38
N THR A 368 -19.39 32.14 -30.55
CA THR A 368 -20.38 32.94 -29.84
C THR A 368 -21.79 32.54 -30.19
#